data_AF-A0A938AXF5-F1
#
_entry.id   AF-A0A938AXF5-F1
#
_cell.length_a   1.000
_cell.length_b   1.000
_cell.length_c   1.000
_cell.angle_alpha   90.00
_cell.angle_beta   90.00
_cell.angle_gamma   90.00
#
_symmetry.space_group_name_H-M   'P 1'
#
loop_
_entity.id
_entity.type
_entity.pdbx_description
1 polymer ?
#
loop_
_entity_poly.entity_id
_entity_poly.type
_entity_poly.pdbx_seq_one_letter_code
_entity_poly.pdbx_strand_id
1 'polypeptide(L)'
;FVPSDYEISIVRKDGDIRHLAVSRGEVQWNGKRQFQVLYHDITERRAAEEALRQSEEKYRTILDEMDEGYYEQDLAGNFTFVNDAICRLFGYARDELIGMNYRAYVVDKDAEDLRKEWNRVYRTGEPFRWHPLEIVKSDGRHVLVENSLLPLRNDKGEIIGFRGISRDITERKRAEEALRAASERLEYLLSSSSAMIYSAEVHGNYAATFIGANVIVLTGYESREFVENPDFWYDHVHPDDRQIVATEVPKLFEKDFHAYEYRFRCKGGEYIWVRDEMKLVRDEKGNPVEIIGVWSNITERKQTEESLRESEEKYRTILSKMEDSYFEVDLAGNLTFVNEATCRSLGYSREELAGMSFESFTVEEDIRRVYQAFNRVYTTGKPDKGFSWVIVRKDG
;
A
#
# COMPACT_ATOMS: atom_id res chain seq x y z
N PHE A 1 53.28 -17.85 59.66
CA PHE A 1 52.82 -19.22 59.39
C PHE A 1 52.59 -19.29 57.89
N VAL A 2 53.51 -19.92 57.13
CA VAL A 2 53.25 -20.25 55.72
C VAL A 2 52.52 -21.60 55.75
N PRO A 3 51.39 -21.76 55.04
CA PRO A 3 50.68 -23.03 54.98
C PRO A 3 51.64 -24.17 54.58
N SER A 4 51.39 -25.39 55.07
CA SER A 4 52.17 -26.58 54.70
C SER A 4 52.09 -26.88 53.19
N ASP A 5 51.05 -26.37 52.52
CA ASP A 5 50.83 -26.51 51.08
C ASP A 5 50.59 -25.14 50.43
N TYR A 6 51.37 -24.80 49.40
CA TYR A 6 51.22 -23.54 48.64
C TYR A 6 51.68 -23.71 47.19
N GLU A 7 51.16 -22.90 46.27
CA GLU A 7 51.53 -22.95 44.85
C GLU A 7 52.55 -21.86 44.52
N ILE A 8 53.53 -22.21 43.66
CA ILE A 8 54.52 -21.27 43.14
C ILE A 8 54.62 -21.37 41.62
N SER A 9 55.00 -20.26 40.99
CA SER A 9 55.42 -20.24 39.59
C SER A 9 56.94 -20.14 39.53
N ILE A 10 57.57 -21.02 38.76
CA ILE A 10 59.00 -20.97 38.51
C ILE A 10 59.25 -20.77 37.02
N VAL A 11 60.30 -20.02 36.68
CA VAL A 11 60.78 -19.85 35.31
C VAL A 11 62.00 -20.74 35.15
N ARG A 12 61.94 -21.68 34.21
CA ARG A 12 63.08 -22.55 33.85
C ARG A 12 64.11 -21.75 33.04
N LYS A 13 65.32 -22.29 32.92
CA LYS A 13 66.45 -21.63 32.25
C LYS A 13 66.19 -21.36 30.75
N ASP A 14 65.30 -22.13 30.13
CA ASP A 14 64.81 -21.99 28.76
C ASP A 14 63.70 -20.93 28.60
N GLY A 15 63.22 -20.34 29.70
CA GLY A 15 62.14 -19.37 29.71
C GLY A 15 60.76 -19.98 29.99
N ASP A 16 60.64 -21.31 30.09
CA ASP A 16 59.36 -21.98 30.33
C ASP A 16 58.85 -21.73 31.75
N ILE A 17 57.59 -21.33 31.87
CA ILE A 17 56.93 -21.16 33.16
C ILE A 17 56.31 -22.50 33.59
N ARG A 18 56.62 -22.95 34.81
CA ARG A 18 55.98 -24.11 35.45
C ARG A 18 55.30 -23.70 36.75
N HIS A 19 54.09 -24.20 36.95
CA HIS A 19 53.35 -24.06 38.19
C HIS A 19 53.56 -25.32 39.04
N LEU A 20 54.04 -25.13 40.27
CA LEU A 20 54.34 -26.22 41.20
C LEU A 20 53.47 -26.08 42.46
N ALA A 21 52.80 -27.15 42.84
CA ALA A 21 52.27 -27.29 44.19
C ALA A 21 53.41 -27.75 45.11
N VAL A 22 53.62 -27.02 46.20
CA VAL A 22 54.71 -27.24 47.16
C VAL A 22 54.12 -27.76 48.45
N SER A 23 54.47 -28.98 48.83
CA SER A 23 54.11 -29.58 50.11
C SER A 23 55.36 -29.72 50.99
N ARG A 24 55.32 -29.16 52.20
CA ARG A 24 56.44 -29.16 53.14
C ARG A 24 56.13 -29.99 54.38
N GLY A 25 56.94 -31.02 54.62
CA GLY A 25 56.91 -31.86 55.83
C GLY A 25 58.17 -31.68 56.67
N GLU A 26 58.05 -31.79 58.00
CA GLU A 26 59.21 -31.85 58.91
C GLU A 26 59.64 -33.32 59.09
N VAL A 27 60.93 -33.60 58.91
CA VAL A 27 61.49 -34.96 59.03
C VAL A 27 62.71 -34.93 59.96
N GLN A 28 62.91 -36.00 60.74
CA GLN A 28 64.15 -36.21 61.49
C GLN A 28 65.09 -37.12 60.69
N TRP A 29 66.27 -36.61 60.33
CA TRP A 29 67.30 -37.39 59.65
C TRP A 29 68.66 -37.14 60.29
N ASN A 30 69.40 -38.21 60.62
CA ASN A 30 70.67 -38.16 61.38
C ASN A 30 70.62 -37.29 62.66
N GLY A 31 69.51 -37.38 63.42
CA GLY A 31 69.34 -36.66 64.69
C GLY A 31 69.12 -35.14 64.58
N LYS A 32 68.99 -34.59 63.36
CA LYS A 32 68.69 -33.17 63.13
C LYS A 32 67.32 -33.00 62.49
N ARG A 33 66.62 -31.93 62.87
CA ARG A 33 65.36 -31.51 62.23
C ARG A 33 65.67 -30.98 60.83
N GLN A 34 64.98 -31.54 59.84
CA GLN A 34 65.08 -31.14 58.43
C GLN A 34 63.67 -30.94 57.86
N PHE A 35 63.59 -30.23 56.74
CA PHE A 35 62.35 -30.08 56.00
C PHE A 35 62.46 -30.86 54.70
N GLN A 36 61.52 -31.76 54.48
CA GLN A 36 61.29 -32.34 53.18
C GLN A 36 60.31 -31.43 52.43
N VAL A 37 60.65 -31.09 51.20
CA VAL A 37 59.78 -30.31 50.31
C VAL A 37 59.52 -31.15 49.08
N LEU A 38 58.25 -31.43 48.82
CA LEU A 38 57.78 -32.09 47.61
C LEU A 38 57.28 -31.01 46.66
N TYR A 39 57.68 -31.12 45.39
CA TYR A 39 57.17 -30.28 44.31
C TYR A 39 56.38 -31.17 43.36
N HIS A 40 55.11 -30.84 43.15
CA HIS A 40 54.25 -31.48 42.15
C HIS A 40 53.98 -30.50 41.01
N ASP A 41 54.33 -30.86 39.78
CA ASP A 41 54.05 -30.02 38.60
C ASP A 41 52.55 -30.05 38.30
N ILE A 42 51.90 -28.91 38.45
CA ILE A 42 50.47 -28.70 38.20
C ILE A 42 50.23 -27.85 36.95
N THR A 43 51.25 -27.62 36.12
CA THR A 43 51.15 -26.76 34.93
C THR A 43 50.10 -27.28 33.96
N GLU A 44 50.09 -28.58 33.67
CA GLU A 44 49.12 -29.20 32.76
C GLU A 44 47.70 -29.15 33.31
N ARG A 45 47.54 -29.42 34.62
CA ARG A 45 46.24 -29.34 35.28
C ARG A 45 45.67 -27.92 35.27
N ARG A 46 46.48 -26.92 35.62
CA ARG A 46 46.06 -25.50 35.57
C ARG A 46 45.72 -25.05 34.16
N ALA A 47 46.51 -25.44 33.17
CA ALA A 47 46.22 -25.11 31.78
C ALA A 47 44.89 -25.72 31.31
N ALA A 48 44.57 -26.95 31.72
CA ALA A 48 43.30 -27.60 31.41
C ALA A 48 42.11 -26.94 32.14
N GLU A 49 42.25 -26.63 33.42
CA GLU A 49 41.21 -25.93 34.21
C GLU A 49 40.94 -24.53 33.67
N GLU A 50 41.98 -23.78 33.30
CA GLU A 50 41.85 -22.45 32.71
C GLU A 50 41.26 -22.50 31.31
N ALA A 51 41.65 -23.46 30.47
CA ALA A 51 41.05 -23.66 29.16
C ALA A 51 39.56 -24.02 29.25
N LEU A 52 39.17 -24.86 30.22
CA LEU A 52 37.78 -25.17 30.50
C LEU A 52 37.01 -23.92 30.92
N ARG A 53 37.54 -23.16 31.89
CA ARG A 53 36.94 -21.90 32.36
C ARG A 53 36.74 -20.90 31.21
N GLN A 54 37.75 -20.70 30.37
CA GLN A 54 37.66 -19.79 29.21
C GLN A 54 36.63 -20.27 28.19
N SER A 55 36.52 -21.58 27.97
CA SER A 55 35.50 -22.16 27.09
C SER A 55 34.09 -21.94 27.64
N GLU A 56 33.87 -22.21 28.93
CA GLU A 56 32.59 -21.99 29.61
C GLU A 56 32.17 -20.51 29.60
N GLU A 57 33.09 -19.60 29.88
CA GLU A 57 32.85 -18.14 29.82
C GLU A 57 32.50 -17.70 28.40
N LYS A 58 33.19 -18.23 27.38
CA LYS A 58 32.89 -17.96 25.98
C LYS A 58 31.49 -18.42 25.61
N TYR A 59 31.09 -19.64 25.97
CA TYR A 59 29.74 -20.14 25.69
C TYR A 59 28.66 -19.33 26.40
N ARG A 60 28.88 -18.98 27.67
CA ARG A 60 27.96 -18.14 28.44
C ARG A 60 27.76 -16.78 27.78
N THR A 61 28.85 -16.12 27.40
CA THR A 61 28.81 -14.78 26.76
C THR A 61 28.03 -14.83 25.46
N ILE A 62 28.28 -15.83 24.60
CA ILE A 62 27.53 -15.99 23.34
C ILE A 62 26.03 -16.13 23.61
N LEU A 63 25.64 -16.99 24.56
CA LEU A 63 24.23 -17.24 24.85
C LEU A 63 23.53 -16.02 25.47
N ASP A 64 24.22 -15.25 26.30
CA ASP A 64 23.66 -14.07 26.98
C ASP A 64 23.53 -12.86 26.02
N GLU A 65 24.48 -12.69 25.09
CA GLU A 65 24.46 -11.62 24.07
C GLU A 65 23.57 -11.94 22.86
N MET A 66 23.13 -13.19 22.69
CA MET A 66 22.20 -13.55 21.62
C MET A 66 20.85 -12.85 21.81
N ASP A 67 20.37 -12.19 20.74
CA ASP A 67 19.02 -11.63 20.68
C ASP A 67 17.95 -12.73 20.51
N GLU A 68 18.35 -13.87 19.96
CA GLU A 68 17.48 -15.03 19.78
C GLU A 68 17.40 -15.87 21.04
N GLY A 69 16.19 -16.34 21.34
CA GLY A 69 15.93 -17.18 22.48
C GLY A 69 16.54 -18.57 22.29
N TYR A 70 17.54 -18.91 23.08
CA TYR A 70 18.10 -20.26 23.13
C TYR A 70 17.58 -21.00 24.37
N TYR A 71 17.16 -22.24 24.18
CA TYR A 71 16.69 -23.09 25.27
C TYR A 71 17.06 -24.56 25.08
N GLU A 72 17.06 -25.29 26.19
CA GLU A 72 17.12 -26.75 26.24
C GLU A 72 15.97 -27.28 27.08
N GLN A 73 15.49 -28.46 26.73
CA GLN A 73 14.40 -29.16 27.41
C GLN A 73 14.70 -30.63 27.58
N ASP A 74 14.11 -31.23 28.61
CA ASP A 74 14.09 -32.68 28.78
C ASP A 74 13.14 -33.37 27.79
N LEU A 75 13.10 -34.71 27.82
CA LEU A 75 12.20 -35.49 26.96
C LEU A 75 10.70 -35.30 27.28
N ALA A 76 10.37 -34.76 28.45
CA ALA A 76 9.00 -34.44 28.84
C ALA A 76 8.58 -33.03 28.38
N GLY A 77 9.53 -32.22 27.91
CA GLY A 77 9.30 -30.86 27.44
C GLY A 77 9.35 -29.81 28.53
N ASN A 78 10.07 -30.07 29.62
CA ASN A 78 10.36 -29.08 30.65
C ASN A 78 11.67 -28.39 30.32
N PHE A 79 11.73 -27.06 30.44
CA PHE A 79 12.99 -26.34 30.26
C PHE A 79 14.05 -26.79 31.27
N THR A 80 15.22 -27.17 30.77
CA THR A 80 16.42 -27.48 31.57
C THR A 80 17.45 -26.36 31.51
N PHE A 81 17.39 -25.54 30.45
CA PHE A 81 18.23 -24.36 30.28
C PHE A 81 17.50 -23.31 29.44
N VAL A 82 17.70 -22.03 29.76
CA VAL A 82 17.23 -20.89 28.96
C VAL A 82 18.27 -19.78 29.02
N ASN A 83 18.47 -19.07 27.91
CA ASN A 83 19.24 -17.82 27.91
C ASN A 83 18.38 -16.61 28.29
N ASP A 84 19.01 -15.44 28.38
CA ASP A 84 18.32 -14.20 28.75
C ASP A 84 17.29 -13.75 27.70
N ALA A 85 17.51 -14.06 26.43
CA ALA A 85 16.54 -13.74 25.37
C ALA A 85 15.22 -14.51 25.54
N ILE A 86 15.25 -15.78 25.96
CA ILE A 86 14.02 -16.52 26.30
C ILE A 86 13.32 -15.87 27.50
N CYS A 87 14.06 -15.45 28.53
CA CYS A 87 13.47 -14.77 29.68
C CYS A 87 12.75 -13.47 29.26
N ARG A 88 13.37 -12.66 28.38
CA ARG A 88 12.75 -11.46 27.80
C ARG A 88 11.54 -11.78 26.91
N LEU A 89 11.65 -12.84 26.10
CA LEU A 89 10.62 -13.26 25.16
C LEU A 89 9.37 -13.79 25.87
N PHE A 90 9.53 -14.54 26.95
CA PHE A 90 8.43 -15.14 27.70
C PHE A 90 7.92 -14.23 28.84
N GLY A 91 8.75 -13.32 29.32
CA GLY A 91 8.42 -12.39 30.41
C GLY A 91 8.44 -13.03 31.81
N TYR A 92 9.11 -14.16 31.97
CA TYR A 92 9.28 -14.87 33.24
C TYR A 92 10.74 -14.77 33.71
N ALA A 93 10.95 -14.87 35.02
CA ALA A 93 12.30 -15.06 35.54
C ALA A 93 12.85 -16.44 35.16
N ARG A 94 14.18 -16.55 35.05
CA ARG A 94 14.87 -17.81 34.69
C ARG A 94 14.43 -18.96 35.59
N ASP A 95 14.38 -18.75 36.90
CA ASP A 95 14.02 -19.79 37.88
C ASP A 95 12.57 -20.25 37.77
N GLU A 96 11.68 -19.42 37.21
CA GLU A 96 10.28 -19.79 36.95
C GLU A 96 10.15 -20.57 35.64
N LEU A 97 11.01 -20.28 34.65
CA LEU A 97 11.05 -20.98 33.38
C LEU A 97 11.66 -22.37 33.51
N ILE A 98 12.73 -22.53 34.30
CA ILE A 98 13.34 -23.84 34.51
C ILE A 98 12.31 -24.79 35.15
N GLY A 99 12.07 -25.93 34.51
CA GLY A 99 11.05 -26.90 34.89
C GLY A 99 9.64 -26.60 34.35
N MET A 100 9.40 -25.43 33.76
CA MET A 100 8.12 -25.12 33.11
C MET A 100 7.95 -25.98 31.86
N ASN A 101 6.80 -26.64 31.76
CA ASN A 101 6.47 -27.49 30.63
C ASN A 101 5.93 -26.67 29.44
N TYR A 102 6.26 -27.06 28.22
CA TYR A 102 5.80 -26.37 27.00
C TYR A 102 4.28 -26.20 26.90
N ARG A 103 3.51 -27.11 27.50
CA ARG A 103 2.04 -27.04 27.53
C ARG A 103 1.51 -25.85 28.34
N ALA A 104 2.32 -25.24 29.19
CA ALA A 104 1.91 -24.08 29.99
C ALA A 104 1.95 -22.76 29.20
N TYR A 105 2.73 -22.69 28.13
CA TYR A 105 2.95 -21.46 27.37
C TYR A 105 2.65 -21.56 25.88
N VAL A 106 2.48 -22.76 25.32
CA VAL A 106 2.03 -22.95 23.92
C VAL A 106 0.50 -23.01 23.91
N VAL A 107 -0.11 -22.31 22.95
CA VAL A 107 -1.57 -22.36 22.78
C VAL A 107 -2.02 -23.79 22.44
N ASP A 108 -3.11 -24.27 23.04
CA ASP A 108 -3.58 -25.67 22.96
C ASP A 108 -3.67 -26.24 21.54
N LYS A 109 -4.03 -25.40 20.56
CA LYS A 109 -4.13 -25.78 19.15
C LYS A 109 -2.78 -26.22 18.57
N ASP A 110 -1.70 -25.58 18.99
CA ASP A 110 -0.34 -25.84 18.50
C ASP A 110 0.38 -26.91 19.35
N ALA A 111 -0.09 -27.16 20.57
CA ALA A 111 0.55 -28.11 21.49
C ALA A 111 0.55 -29.56 20.98
N GLU A 112 -0.52 -29.97 20.29
CA GLU A 112 -0.64 -31.33 19.74
C GLU A 112 0.20 -31.52 18.47
N ASP A 113 0.30 -30.50 17.63
CA ASP A 113 1.14 -30.54 16.43
C ASP A 113 2.63 -30.45 16.80
N LEU A 114 2.98 -29.63 17.79
CA LEU A 114 4.34 -29.59 18.34
C LEU A 114 4.75 -30.94 18.93
N ARG A 115 3.83 -31.64 19.63
CA ARG A 115 4.06 -32.98 20.17
C ARG A 115 4.36 -34.00 19.06
N LYS A 116 3.67 -33.92 17.90
CA LYS A 116 3.94 -34.80 16.75
C LYS A 116 5.33 -34.53 16.17
N GLU A 117 5.68 -33.26 15.99
CA GLU A 117 7.01 -32.87 15.49
C GLU A 117 8.12 -33.30 16.44
N TRP A 118 7.95 -33.14 17.75
CA TRP A 118 8.92 -33.62 18.74
C TRP A 118 9.11 -35.13 18.70
N ASN A 119 8.01 -35.89 18.58
CA ASN A 119 8.09 -37.35 18.43
C ASN A 119 8.82 -37.75 17.13
N ARG A 120 8.64 -36.98 16.05
CA ARG A 120 9.37 -37.18 14.80
C ARG A 120 10.86 -36.94 15.00
N VAL A 121 11.24 -35.78 15.55
CA VAL A 121 12.64 -35.43 15.84
C VAL A 121 13.31 -36.46 16.75
N TYR A 122 12.60 -36.96 17.77
CA TYR A 122 13.11 -38.02 18.65
C TYR A 122 13.36 -39.34 17.91
N ARG A 123 12.45 -39.76 17.03
CA ARG A 123 12.56 -41.04 16.31
C ARG A 123 13.55 -41.01 15.17
N THR A 124 13.61 -39.90 14.42
CA THR A 124 14.44 -39.80 13.21
C THR A 124 15.80 -39.15 13.50
N GLY A 125 15.90 -38.36 14.57
CA GLY A 125 17.06 -37.51 14.84
C GLY A 125 17.18 -36.32 13.89
N GLU A 126 16.23 -36.13 12.97
CA GLU A 126 16.23 -35.01 12.04
C GLU A 126 15.67 -33.76 12.71
N PRO A 127 16.39 -32.63 12.66
CA PRO A 127 15.91 -31.39 13.24
C PRO A 127 14.73 -30.83 12.45
N PHE A 128 13.91 -30.05 13.13
CA PHE A 128 12.84 -29.28 12.52
C PHE A 128 13.15 -27.79 12.72
N ARG A 129 12.94 -27.00 11.67
CA ARG A 129 13.33 -25.60 11.62
C ARG A 129 12.18 -24.76 11.12
N TRP A 130 12.14 -23.51 11.56
CA TRP A 130 11.27 -22.46 11.01
C TRP A 130 9.77 -22.72 11.17
N HIS A 131 9.35 -23.25 12.32
CA HIS A 131 7.93 -23.45 12.56
C HIS A 131 7.34 -22.30 13.35
N PRO A 132 6.29 -21.66 12.82
CA PRO A 132 5.56 -20.66 13.57
C PRO A 132 4.82 -21.33 14.72
N LEU A 133 4.96 -20.79 15.92
CA LEU A 133 4.26 -21.19 17.13
C LEU A 133 3.72 -19.96 17.82
N GLU A 134 2.49 -20.04 18.29
CA GLU A 134 1.94 -19.01 19.15
C GLU A 134 2.22 -19.35 20.62
N ILE A 135 2.93 -18.45 21.31
CA ILE A 135 3.23 -18.57 22.74
C ILE A 135 2.50 -17.49 23.54
N VAL A 136 2.16 -17.84 24.77
CA VAL A 136 1.53 -16.95 25.75
C VAL A 136 2.58 -16.51 26.76
N LYS A 137 2.79 -15.19 26.85
CA LYS A 137 3.68 -14.55 27.83
C LYS A 137 3.10 -14.61 29.25
N SER A 138 3.92 -14.29 30.24
CA SER A 138 3.50 -14.14 31.66
C SER A 138 2.37 -13.13 31.88
N ASP A 139 2.31 -12.10 31.03
CA ASP A 139 1.26 -11.07 31.04
C ASP A 139 0.00 -11.45 30.23
N GLY A 140 -0.06 -12.67 29.70
CA GLY A 140 -1.16 -13.18 28.89
C GLY A 140 -1.16 -12.73 27.43
N ARG A 141 -0.19 -11.92 26.98
CA ARG A 141 -0.08 -11.55 25.56
C ARG A 141 0.39 -12.72 24.72
N HIS A 142 -0.22 -12.83 23.54
CA HIS A 142 0.16 -13.79 22.52
C HIS A 142 1.29 -13.22 21.65
N VAL A 143 2.29 -14.05 21.37
CA VAL A 143 3.44 -13.72 20.53
C VAL A 143 3.66 -14.83 19.53
N LEU A 144 3.91 -14.46 18.29
CA LEU A 144 4.23 -15.41 17.24
C LEU A 144 5.74 -15.57 17.17
N VAL A 145 6.21 -16.79 17.42
CA VAL A 145 7.63 -17.13 17.39
C VAL A 145 7.92 -18.14 16.30
N GLU A 146 9.08 -17.99 15.68
CA GLU A 146 9.63 -18.96 14.75
C GLU A 146 10.59 -19.85 15.53
N ASN A 147 10.23 -21.11 15.70
CA ASN A 147 10.94 -22.05 16.54
C ASN A 147 11.68 -23.11 15.71
N SER A 148 12.86 -23.48 16.16
CA SER A 148 13.62 -24.62 15.66
C SER A 148 13.94 -25.57 16.81
N LEU A 149 13.86 -26.87 16.55
CA LEU A 149 14.11 -27.92 17.54
C LEU A 149 15.14 -28.91 17.00
N LEU A 150 16.18 -29.16 17.78
CA LEU A 150 17.26 -30.08 17.49
C LEU A 150 17.39 -31.10 18.63
N PRO A 151 17.74 -32.36 18.35
CA PRO A 151 17.97 -33.35 19.39
C PRO A 151 19.23 -33.01 20.21
N LEU A 152 19.13 -33.13 21.53
CA LEU A 152 20.25 -33.05 22.47
C LEU A 152 20.69 -34.48 22.82
N ARG A 153 21.97 -34.80 22.63
CA ARG A 153 22.51 -36.15 22.82
C ARG A 153 23.53 -36.20 23.96
N ASN A 154 23.57 -37.31 24.68
CA ASN A 154 24.64 -37.61 25.65
C ASN A 154 25.89 -38.15 24.94
N ASP A 155 26.95 -38.42 25.73
CA ASP A 155 28.23 -38.97 25.24
C ASP A 155 28.10 -40.36 24.59
N LYS A 156 26.99 -41.07 24.85
CA LYS A 156 26.67 -42.37 24.23
C LYS A 156 25.88 -42.22 22.92
N GLY A 157 25.55 -40.98 22.52
CA GLY A 157 24.75 -40.67 21.34
C GLY A 157 23.23 -40.82 21.52
N GLU A 158 22.76 -41.13 22.73
CA GLU A 158 21.34 -41.26 23.05
C GLU A 158 20.71 -39.87 23.19
N ILE A 159 19.49 -39.69 22.67
CA ILE A 159 18.77 -38.43 22.79
C ILE A 159 18.23 -38.30 24.21
N ILE A 160 18.73 -37.30 24.94
CA ILE A 160 18.38 -37.01 26.34
C ILE A 160 17.43 -35.82 26.49
N GLY A 161 17.16 -35.11 25.39
CA GLY A 161 16.32 -33.93 25.38
C GLY A 161 16.35 -33.23 24.04
N PHE A 162 15.95 -31.97 24.04
CA PHE A 162 15.93 -31.13 22.85
C PHE A 162 16.56 -29.78 23.16
N ARG A 163 17.19 -29.18 22.16
CA ARG A 163 17.63 -27.78 22.21
C ARG A 163 17.01 -27.02 21.06
N GLY A 164 16.68 -25.76 21.29
CA GLY A 164 15.98 -24.97 20.30
C GLY A 164 16.37 -23.52 20.30
N ILE A 165 16.00 -22.88 19.20
CA ILE A 165 16.10 -21.44 19.02
C ILE A 165 14.71 -20.92 18.71
N SER A 166 14.29 -19.88 19.42
CA SER A 166 13.01 -19.20 19.28
C SER A 166 13.26 -17.73 18.94
N ARG A 167 12.74 -17.30 17.80
CA ARG A 167 12.83 -15.92 17.32
C ARG A 167 11.44 -15.29 17.30
N ASP A 168 11.27 -14.12 17.92
CA ASP A 168 10.03 -13.35 17.77
C ASP A 168 9.90 -12.85 16.33
N ILE A 169 8.79 -13.19 15.67
CA ILE A 169 8.50 -12.76 14.29
C ILE A 169 7.24 -11.90 14.21
N THR A 170 6.72 -11.45 15.36
CA THR A 170 5.47 -10.70 15.45
C THR A 170 5.54 -9.39 14.66
N GLU A 171 6.61 -8.60 14.83
CA GLU A 171 6.78 -7.34 14.12
C GLU A 171 6.95 -7.55 12.62
N ARG A 172 7.77 -8.53 12.22
CA ARG A 172 7.96 -8.90 10.81
C ARG A 172 6.63 -9.30 10.17
N LYS A 173 5.84 -10.16 10.82
CA LYS A 173 4.55 -10.62 10.29
C LYS A 173 3.52 -9.50 10.22
N ARG A 174 3.45 -8.62 11.23
CA ARG A 174 2.59 -7.44 11.18
C ARG A 174 2.97 -6.49 10.05
N ALA A 175 4.26 -6.27 9.81
CA ALA A 175 4.72 -5.44 8.70
C ALA A 175 4.40 -6.07 7.34
N GLU A 176 4.62 -7.39 7.18
CA GLU A 176 4.24 -8.14 5.98
C GLU A 176 2.73 -8.07 5.71
N GLU A 177 1.91 -8.29 6.75
CA GLU A 177 0.44 -8.22 6.65
C GLU A 177 -0.05 -6.79 6.36
N ALA A 178 0.52 -5.79 7.01
CA ALA A 178 0.17 -4.39 6.76
C ALA A 178 0.54 -3.96 5.32
N LEU A 179 1.72 -4.37 4.84
CA LEU A 179 2.14 -4.12 3.45
C LEU A 179 1.19 -4.82 2.48
N ARG A 180 0.89 -6.10 2.72
CA ARG A 180 -0.04 -6.88 1.89
C ARG A 180 -1.43 -6.23 1.86
N ALA A 181 -1.98 -5.88 3.01
CA ALA A 181 -3.28 -5.22 3.11
C ALA A 181 -3.29 -3.84 2.43
N ALA A 182 -2.19 -3.08 2.52
CA ALA A 182 -2.04 -1.81 1.82
C ALA A 182 -1.99 -2.02 0.30
N SER A 183 -1.24 -3.01 -0.19
CA SER A 183 -1.16 -3.35 -1.62
C SER A 183 -2.52 -3.81 -2.15
N GLU A 184 -3.19 -4.74 -1.47
CA GLU A 184 -4.53 -5.22 -1.86
C GLU A 184 -5.56 -4.07 -1.88
N ARG A 185 -5.48 -3.15 -0.92
CA ARG A 185 -6.34 -1.96 -0.88
C ARG A 185 -6.04 -1.00 -2.02
N LEU A 186 -4.78 -0.76 -2.35
CA LEU A 186 -4.39 0.09 -3.48
C LEU A 186 -4.87 -0.51 -4.79
N GLU A 187 -4.67 -1.81 -5.01
CA GLU A 187 -5.18 -2.52 -6.20
C GLU A 187 -6.70 -2.40 -6.31
N TYR A 188 -7.44 -2.58 -5.22
CA TYR A 188 -8.89 -2.42 -5.21
C TYR A 188 -9.32 -0.99 -5.57
N LEU A 189 -8.69 0.03 -5.00
CA LEU A 189 -8.99 1.44 -5.29
C LEU A 189 -8.69 1.79 -6.75
N LEU A 190 -7.57 1.29 -7.29
CA LEU A 190 -7.20 1.47 -8.69
C LEU A 190 -8.17 0.76 -9.63
N SER A 191 -8.63 -0.45 -9.29
CA SER A 191 -9.58 -1.21 -10.12
C SER A 191 -11.02 -0.69 -10.07
N SER A 192 -11.41 -0.02 -8.98
CA SER A 192 -12.77 0.52 -8.80
C SER A 192 -12.92 1.93 -9.35
N SER A 193 -11.81 2.66 -9.53
CA SER A 193 -11.79 3.93 -10.25
C SER A 193 -12.06 3.72 -11.74
N SER A 194 -12.97 4.51 -12.30
CA SER A 194 -13.16 4.60 -13.76
C SER A 194 -11.98 5.28 -14.46
N ALA A 195 -11.06 5.86 -13.70
CA ALA A 195 -9.88 6.53 -14.22
C ALA A 195 -8.70 5.56 -14.34
N MET A 196 -8.04 5.55 -15.49
CA MET A 196 -6.84 4.76 -15.75
C MET A 196 -5.61 5.58 -15.38
N ILE A 197 -4.74 5.03 -14.54
CA ILE A 197 -3.49 5.70 -14.11
C ILE A 197 -2.32 5.13 -14.90
N TYR A 198 -1.41 5.99 -15.30
CA TYR A 198 -0.19 5.61 -16.00
C TYR A 198 1.02 6.41 -15.51
N SER A 199 2.20 5.87 -15.81
CA SER A 199 3.44 6.64 -15.79
C SER A 199 4.16 6.52 -17.13
N ALA A 200 4.90 7.57 -17.48
CA ALA A 200 5.62 7.66 -18.74
C ALA A 200 6.98 8.36 -18.57
N GLU A 201 7.87 8.07 -19.51
CA GLU A 201 9.13 8.76 -19.63
C GLU A 201 8.94 10.24 -19.99
N VAL A 202 9.86 11.08 -19.52
CA VAL A 202 9.86 12.54 -19.75
C VAL A 202 10.52 12.95 -21.07
N HIS A 203 11.05 12.00 -21.83
CA HIS A 203 11.82 12.23 -23.06
C HIS A 203 11.29 11.34 -24.21
N GLY A 204 11.68 11.68 -25.43
CA GLY A 204 11.24 10.96 -26.63
C GLY A 204 9.74 11.11 -26.86
N ASN A 205 9.07 9.99 -27.13
CA ASN A 205 7.64 9.94 -27.42
C ASN A 205 6.77 9.65 -26.18
N TYR A 206 7.31 9.92 -24.98
CA TYR A 206 6.63 9.71 -23.70
C TYR A 206 6.18 8.25 -23.52
N ALA A 207 7.13 7.33 -23.75
CA ALA A 207 6.89 5.90 -23.65
C ALA A 207 6.30 5.55 -22.28
N ALA A 208 5.23 4.75 -22.26
CA ALA A 208 4.60 4.33 -21.03
C ALA A 208 5.51 3.36 -20.26
N THR A 209 5.81 3.67 -19.00
CA THR A 209 6.59 2.81 -18.10
C THR A 209 5.68 1.94 -17.23
N PHE A 210 4.45 2.40 -16.96
CA PHE A 210 3.40 1.65 -16.30
C PHE A 210 2.03 2.11 -16.77
N ILE A 211 1.09 1.16 -16.89
CA ILE A 211 -0.30 1.41 -17.26
C ILE A 211 -1.19 0.53 -16.37
N GLY A 212 -2.15 1.14 -15.67
CA GLY A 212 -3.11 0.44 -14.84
C GLY A 212 -3.90 -0.61 -15.64
N ALA A 213 -4.10 -1.79 -15.06
CA ALA A 213 -4.77 -2.91 -15.73
C ALA A 213 -6.21 -2.61 -16.18
N ASN A 214 -6.86 -1.62 -15.58
CA ASN A 214 -8.19 -1.15 -15.97
C ASN A 214 -8.23 -0.46 -17.35
N VAL A 215 -7.07 -0.20 -18.00
CA VAL A 215 -7.01 0.30 -19.39
C VAL A 215 -7.73 -0.61 -20.39
N ILE A 216 -7.83 -1.91 -20.10
CA ILE A 216 -8.54 -2.88 -20.94
C ILE A 216 -10.04 -2.61 -20.99
N VAL A 217 -10.62 -2.15 -19.89
CA VAL A 217 -12.04 -1.79 -19.83
C VAL A 217 -12.28 -0.50 -20.61
N LEU A 218 -11.30 0.41 -20.60
CA LEU A 218 -11.39 1.70 -21.28
C LEU A 218 -11.20 1.57 -22.80
N THR A 219 -10.21 0.79 -23.24
CA THR A 219 -9.71 0.81 -24.63
C THR A 219 -9.75 -0.55 -25.34
N GLY A 220 -9.94 -1.64 -24.60
CA GLY A 220 -9.82 -3.02 -25.09
C GLY A 220 -8.38 -3.53 -25.21
N TYR A 221 -7.36 -2.70 -25.00
CA TYR A 221 -5.95 -3.09 -25.01
C TYR A 221 -5.45 -3.52 -23.63
N GLU A 222 -4.48 -4.42 -23.59
CA GLU A 222 -3.80 -4.80 -22.36
C GLU A 222 -2.67 -3.83 -22.03
N SER A 223 -2.36 -3.62 -20.74
CA SER A 223 -1.28 -2.73 -20.29
C SER A 223 0.06 -3.00 -20.97
N ARG A 224 0.38 -4.29 -21.26
CA ARG A 224 1.63 -4.66 -21.94
C ARG A 224 1.75 -4.07 -23.35
N GLU A 225 0.64 -3.90 -24.07
CA GLU A 225 0.65 -3.38 -25.45
C GLU A 225 1.15 -1.92 -25.47
N PHE A 226 0.89 -1.16 -24.41
CA PHE A 226 1.39 0.20 -24.23
C PHE A 226 2.87 0.26 -23.81
N VAL A 227 3.29 -0.65 -22.92
CA VAL A 227 4.65 -0.62 -22.33
C VAL A 227 5.68 -1.25 -23.26
N GLU A 228 5.30 -2.28 -24.03
CA GLU A 228 6.20 -2.97 -24.97
C GLU A 228 6.50 -2.14 -26.24
N ASN A 229 5.65 -1.18 -26.58
CA ASN A 229 5.83 -0.31 -27.73
C ASN A 229 5.83 1.18 -27.31
N PRO A 230 7.01 1.85 -27.32
CA PRO A 230 7.15 3.26 -26.95
C PRO A 230 6.22 4.22 -27.69
N ASP A 231 5.88 3.91 -28.95
CA ASP A 231 5.08 4.78 -29.82
C ASP A 231 3.58 4.46 -29.75
N PHE A 232 3.19 3.42 -29.01
CA PHE A 232 1.84 2.87 -29.00
C PHE A 232 0.80 3.94 -28.70
N TRP A 233 0.99 4.71 -27.64
CA TRP A 233 0.04 5.76 -27.28
C TRP A 233 -0.11 6.79 -28.40
N TYR A 234 1.00 7.35 -28.88
CA TYR A 234 1.00 8.42 -29.88
C TYR A 234 0.37 7.96 -31.21
N ASP A 235 0.64 6.72 -31.62
CA ASP A 235 0.08 6.14 -32.85
C ASP A 235 -1.45 5.96 -32.79
N HIS A 236 -2.00 5.77 -31.58
CA HIS A 236 -3.43 5.56 -31.36
C HIS A 236 -4.19 6.86 -31.06
N VAL A 237 -3.51 8.01 -30.92
CA VAL A 237 -4.16 9.32 -30.92
C VAL A 237 -4.74 9.60 -32.32
N HIS A 238 -5.98 10.10 -32.35
CA HIS A 238 -6.66 10.48 -33.58
C HIS A 238 -5.79 11.45 -34.41
N PRO A 239 -5.65 11.26 -35.74
CA PRO A 239 -4.75 12.05 -36.58
C PRO A 239 -4.90 13.58 -36.42
N ASP A 240 -6.13 14.08 -36.38
CA ASP A 240 -6.43 15.51 -36.19
C ASP A 240 -5.98 16.06 -34.83
N ASP A 241 -5.92 15.21 -33.80
CA ASP A 241 -5.61 15.62 -32.43
C ASP A 241 -4.11 15.52 -32.12
N ARG A 242 -3.31 14.90 -33.00
CA ARG A 242 -1.85 14.76 -32.82
C ARG A 242 -1.15 16.11 -32.70
N GLN A 243 -1.61 17.12 -33.45
CA GLN A 243 -1.07 18.48 -33.35
C GLN A 243 -1.38 19.13 -32.00
N ILE A 244 -2.57 18.84 -31.44
CA ILE A 244 -2.96 19.30 -30.11
C ILE A 244 -2.03 18.67 -29.08
N VAL A 245 -1.88 17.34 -29.11
CA VAL A 245 -0.96 16.61 -28.21
C VAL A 245 0.47 17.17 -28.26
N ALA A 246 1.02 17.35 -29.47
CA ALA A 246 2.36 17.91 -29.65
C ALA A 246 2.52 19.33 -29.07
N THR A 247 1.44 20.09 -28.97
CA THR A 247 1.43 21.46 -28.43
C THR A 247 1.13 21.50 -26.93
N GLU A 248 0.32 20.57 -26.43
CA GLU A 248 -0.15 20.57 -25.04
C GLU A 248 0.85 19.88 -24.08
N VAL A 249 1.47 18.76 -24.47
CA VAL A 249 2.41 18.04 -23.57
C VAL A 249 3.59 18.91 -23.11
N PRO A 250 4.25 19.72 -23.97
CA PRO A 250 5.34 20.59 -23.51
C PRO A 250 4.97 21.56 -22.39
N LYS A 251 3.69 21.98 -22.30
CA LYS A 251 3.22 22.89 -21.24
C LYS A 251 3.28 22.25 -19.85
N LEU A 252 3.29 20.92 -19.77
CA LEU A 252 3.49 20.17 -18.52
C LEU A 252 4.83 20.52 -17.87
N PHE A 253 5.88 20.71 -18.68
CA PHE A 253 7.23 20.99 -18.18
C PHE A 253 7.41 22.40 -17.62
N GLU A 254 6.49 23.31 -17.93
CA GLU A 254 6.46 24.67 -17.40
C GLU A 254 5.60 24.79 -16.13
N LYS A 255 4.49 24.03 -16.06
CA LYS A 255 3.45 24.18 -15.02
C LYS A 255 3.43 23.07 -13.98
N ASP A 256 4.23 22.01 -14.17
CA ASP A 256 4.25 20.76 -13.41
C ASP A 256 2.92 19.98 -13.37
N PHE A 257 1.84 20.57 -13.84
CA PHE A 257 0.53 19.97 -14.03
C PHE A 257 -0.11 20.52 -15.30
N HIS A 258 -0.70 19.63 -16.09
CA HIS A 258 -1.44 20.03 -17.29
C HIS A 258 -2.53 19.03 -17.62
N ALA A 259 -3.62 19.51 -18.22
CA ALA A 259 -4.74 18.67 -18.60
C ALA A 259 -5.31 19.09 -19.95
N TYR A 260 -5.63 18.12 -20.80
CA TYR A 260 -6.28 18.36 -22.09
C TYR A 260 -7.10 17.15 -22.55
N GLU A 261 -7.88 17.33 -23.61
CA GLU A 261 -8.82 16.33 -24.13
C GLU A 261 -8.44 15.96 -25.56
N TYR A 262 -8.48 14.67 -25.88
CA TYR A 262 -8.20 14.17 -27.23
C TYR A 262 -8.92 12.84 -27.48
N ARG A 263 -8.98 12.43 -28.74
CA ARG A 263 -9.56 11.15 -29.12
C ARG A 263 -8.49 10.07 -29.19
N PHE A 264 -8.78 8.94 -28.55
CA PHE A 264 -7.94 7.74 -28.54
C PHE A 264 -8.64 6.58 -29.23
N ARG A 265 -7.92 5.86 -30.09
CA ARG A 265 -8.45 4.72 -30.84
C ARG A 265 -8.41 3.46 -29.99
N CYS A 266 -9.57 2.84 -29.80
CA CYS A 266 -9.73 1.56 -29.12
C CYS A 266 -9.41 0.36 -30.03
N LYS A 267 -9.32 -0.83 -29.44
CA LYS A 267 -9.00 -2.09 -30.15
C LYS A 267 -10.02 -2.48 -31.21
N GLY A 268 -11.29 -2.08 -31.04
CA GLY A 268 -12.34 -2.27 -32.04
C GLY A 268 -12.27 -1.28 -33.22
N GLY A 269 -11.40 -0.27 -33.15
CA GLY A 269 -11.21 0.77 -34.17
C GLY A 269 -12.04 2.04 -33.93
N GLU A 270 -12.98 2.02 -33.00
CA GLU A 270 -13.71 3.20 -32.55
C GLU A 270 -12.83 4.18 -31.77
N TYR A 271 -13.24 5.44 -31.72
CA TYR A 271 -12.57 6.47 -30.93
C TYR A 271 -13.38 6.81 -29.68
N ILE A 272 -12.68 6.92 -28.56
CA ILE A 272 -13.21 7.46 -27.31
C ILE A 272 -12.59 8.84 -27.05
N TRP A 273 -13.32 9.71 -26.38
CA TRP A 273 -12.77 10.94 -25.86
C TRP A 273 -12.15 10.70 -24.49
N VAL A 274 -10.86 11.03 -24.38
CA VAL A 274 -10.08 10.94 -23.16
C VAL A 274 -9.76 12.35 -22.68
N ARG A 275 -10.02 12.60 -21.41
CA ARG A 275 -9.40 13.71 -20.67
C ARG A 275 -8.16 13.15 -19.97
N ASP A 276 -7.00 13.68 -20.33
CA ASP A 276 -5.72 13.29 -19.75
C ASP A 276 -5.23 14.39 -18.82
N GLU A 277 -5.05 14.04 -17.55
CA GLU A 277 -4.54 14.91 -16.51
C GLU A 277 -3.17 14.41 -16.06
N MET A 278 -2.13 15.18 -16.34
CA MET A 278 -0.74 14.80 -16.09
C MET A 278 -0.10 15.68 -15.02
N LYS A 279 0.75 15.05 -14.22
CA LYS A 279 1.66 15.72 -13.29
C LYS A 279 3.09 15.30 -13.60
N LEU A 280 3.99 16.27 -13.59
CA LEU A 280 5.43 16.05 -13.71
C LEU A 280 6.06 15.83 -12.34
N VAL A 281 6.76 14.72 -12.19
CA VAL A 281 7.56 14.41 -11.02
C VAL A 281 9.00 14.85 -11.29
N ARG A 282 9.58 15.54 -10.32
CA ARG A 282 10.97 16.03 -10.38
C ARG A 282 11.80 15.46 -9.23
N ASP A 283 13.10 15.31 -9.46
CA ASP A 283 14.06 14.99 -8.40
C ASP A 283 14.30 16.19 -7.47
N GLU A 284 15.09 15.98 -6.40
CA GLU A 284 15.48 17.05 -5.46
C GLU A 284 16.26 18.20 -6.11
N LYS A 285 16.81 18.00 -7.30
CA LYS A 285 17.55 19.00 -8.09
C LYS A 285 16.65 19.74 -9.10
N GLY A 286 15.37 19.39 -9.18
CA GLY A 286 14.39 20.00 -10.08
C GLY A 286 14.37 19.39 -11.49
N ASN A 287 15.11 18.33 -11.76
CA ASN A 287 15.10 17.67 -13.07
C ASN A 287 13.83 16.83 -13.22
N PRO A 288 13.18 16.85 -14.39
CA PRO A 288 12.04 15.98 -14.67
C PRO A 288 12.49 14.51 -14.66
N VAL A 289 11.75 13.66 -13.96
CA VAL A 289 12.05 12.22 -13.81
C VAL A 289 10.96 11.36 -14.44
N GLU A 290 9.70 11.72 -14.21
CA GLU A 290 8.57 10.88 -14.59
C GLU A 290 7.33 11.75 -14.83
N ILE A 291 6.50 11.35 -15.79
CA ILE A 291 5.14 11.87 -15.95
C ILE A 291 4.19 10.86 -15.32
N ILE A 292 3.32 11.30 -14.42
CA ILE A 292 2.21 10.49 -13.89
C ILE A 292 0.93 11.09 -14.42
N GLY A 293 0.12 10.30 -15.11
CA GLY A 293 -1.11 10.75 -15.71
C GLY A 293 -2.33 9.91 -15.36
N VAL A 294 -3.49 10.53 -15.54
CA VAL A 294 -4.80 9.93 -15.28
C VAL A 294 -5.71 10.19 -16.47
N TRP A 295 -6.24 9.12 -17.05
CA TRP A 295 -7.22 9.18 -18.12
C TRP A 295 -8.62 9.01 -17.59
N SER A 296 -9.51 9.91 -17.96
CA SER A 296 -10.95 9.79 -17.77
C SER A 296 -11.67 9.69 -19.10
N ASN A 297 -12.55 8.71 -19.25
CA ASN A 297 -13.44 8.64 -20.41
C ASN A 297 -14.50 9.74 -20.29
N ILE A 298 -14.54 10.65 -21.27
CA ILE A 298 -15.51 11.75 -21.33
C ILE A 298 -16.43 11.64 -22.56
N THR A 299 -16.49 10.46 -23.20
CA THR A 299 -17.27 10.23 -24.42
C THR A 299 -18.75 10.51 -24.20
N GLU A 300 -19.34 10.01 -23.10
CA GLU A 300 -20.75 10.26 -22.77
C GLU A 300 -21.04 11.76 -22.58
N ARG A 301 -20.11 12.47 -21.92
CA ARG A 301 -20.21 13.93 -21.73
C ARG A 301 -20.21 14.64 -23.08
N LYS A 302 -19.27 14.30 -23.97
CA LYS A 302 -19.18 14.88 -25.32
C LYS A 302 -20.41 14.57 -26.18
N GLN A 303 -20.93 13.34 -26.11
CA GLN A 303 -22.15 12.96 -26.83
C GLN A 303 -23.38 13.73 -26.33
N THR A 304 -23.46 13.97 -25.02
CA THR A 304 -24.54 14.74 -24.41
C THR A 304 -24.45 16.22 -24.81
N GLU A 305 -23.26 16.81 -24.75
CA GLU A 305 -22.99 18.19 -25.20
C GLU A 305 -23.34 18.36 -26.69
N GLU A 306 -22.95 17.43 -27.54
CA GLU A 306 -23.23 17.47 -28.97
C GLU A 306 -24.71 17.29 -29.28
N SER A 307 -25.39 16.34 -28.62
CA SER A 307 -26.84 16.13 -28.79
C SER A 307 -27.63 17.37 -28.35
N LEU A 308 -27.19 18.04 -27.28
CA LEU A 308 -27.77 19.31 -26.85
C LEU A 308 -27.55 20.40 -27.91
N ARG A 309 -26.33 20.54 -28.42
CA ARG A 309 -25.99 21.51 -29.48
C ARG A 309 -26.82 21.29 -30.75
N GLU A 310 -26.91 20.06 -31.24
CA GLU A 310 -27.73 19.70 -32.40
C GLU A 310 -29.21 19.99 -32.16
N SER A 311 -29.72 19.71 -30.95
CA SER A 311 -31.09 20.04 -30.58
C SER A 311 -31.32 21.55 -30.57
N GLU A 312 -30.42 22.34 -29.99
CA GLU A 312 -30.49 23.80 -29.97
C GLU A 312 -30.46 24.39 -31.38
N GLU A 313 -29.56 23.90 -32.25
CA GLU A 313 -29.46 24.33 -33.64
C GLU A 313 -30.72 23.95 -34.44
N LYS A 314 -31.27 22.76 -34.19
CA LYS A 314 -32.53 22.31 -34.78
C LYS A 314 -33.69 23.21 -34.34
N TYR A 315 -33.84 23.51 -33.05
CA TYR A 315 -34.88 24.42 -32.55
C TYR A 315 -34.73 25.82 -33.15
N ARG A 316 -33.50 26.37 -33.17
CA ARG A 316 -33.20 27.67 -33.77
C ARG A 316 -33.60 27.70 -35.25
N THR A 317 -33.27 26.66 -36.00
CA THR A 317 -33.57 26.55 -37.43
C THR A 317 -35.07 26.41 -37.69
N ILE A 318 -35.78 25.60 -36.90
CA ILE A 318 -37.24 25.46 -37.00
C ILE A 318 -37.92 26.80 -36.76
N LEU A 319 -37.60 27.46 -35.64
CA LEU A 319 -38.21 28.73 -35.27
C LEU A 319 -37.89 29.84 -36.28
N SER A 320 -36.65 29.91 -36.80
CA SER A 320 -36.25 30.94 -37.78
C SER A 320 -36.93 30.74 -39.14
N LYS A 321 -37.13 29.50 -39.58
CA LYS A 321 -37.72 29.18 -40.90
C LYS A 321 -39.24 29.01 -40.87
N MET A 322 -39.86 29.01 -39.69
CA MET A 322 -41.31 28.88 -39.57
C MET A 322 -42.01 30.09 -40.22
N GLU A 323 -43.02 29.82 -41.05
CA GLU A 323 -43.83 30.86 -41.68
C GLU A 323 -44.89 31.43 -40.72
N ASP A 324 -45.34 30.61 -39.77
CA ASP A 324 -46.27 31.02 -38.73
C ASP A 324 -45.60 31.86 -37.65
N SER A 325 -46.34 32.83 -37.12
CA SER A 325 -45.87 33.67 -36.00
C SER A 325 -45.76 32.85 -34.72
N TYR A 326 -44.59 32.88 -34.10
CA TYR A 326 -44.32 32.31 -32.79
C TYR A 326 -43.68 33.36 -31.90
N PHE A 327 -44.22 33.46 -30.70
CA PHE A 327 -43.72 34.34 -29.67
C PHE A 327 -43.93 33.72 -28.29
N GLU A 328 -43.11 34.15 -27.35
CA GLU A 328 -43.22 33.81 -25.94
C GLU A 328 -43.40 35.10 -25.15
N VAL A 329 -44.18 35.02 -24.06
CA VAL A 329 -44.41 36.15 -23.15
C VAL A 329 -44.10 35.75 -21.71
N ASP A 330 -43.68 36.71 -20.90
CA ASP A 330 -43.63 36.56 -19.45
C ASP A 330 -45.04 36.59 -18.82
N LEU A 331 -45.14 36.43 -17.50
CA LEU A 331 -46.43 36.44 -16.79
C LEU A 331 -47.14 37.81 -16.80
N ALA A 332 -46.43 38.89 -17.13
CA ALA A 332 -47.01 40.22 -17.34
C ALA A 332 -47.46 40.43 -18.80
N GLY A 333 -47.13 39.50 -19.71
CA GLY A 333 -47.46 39.59 -21.13
C GLY A 333 -46.41 40.30 -21.98
N ASN A 334 -45.21 40.56 -21.46
CA ASN A 334 -44.12 41.14 -22.23
C ASN A 334 -43.45 40.07 -23.08
N LEU A 335 -43.18 40.38 -24.35
CA LEU A 335 -42.55 39.45 -25.28
C LEU A 335 -41.11 39.12 -24.83
N THR A 336 -40.85 37.85 -24.54
CA THR A 336 -39.52 37.33 -24.17
C THR A 336 -38.79 36.73 -25.37
N PHE A 337 -39.54 36.23 -26.36
CA PHE A 337 -38.99 35.70 -27.60
C PHE A 337 -39.96 35.97 -28.76
N VAL A 338 -39.40 36.25 -29.94
CA VAL A 338 -40.16 36.34 -31.20
C VAL A 338 -39.37 35.71 -32.35
N ASN A 339 -40.05 34.88 -33.14
CA ASN A 339 -39.50 34.38 -34.39
C ASN A 339 -39.59 35.44 -35.52
N GLU A 340 -38.94 35.19 -36.65
CA GLU A 340 -38.92 36.17 -37.75
C GLU A 340 -40.30 36.40 -38.38
N ALA A 341 -41.16 35.37 -38.42
CA ALA A 341 -42.52 35.52 -38.93
C ALA A 341 -43.35 36.51 -38.10
N THR A 342 -43.19 36.51 -36.78
CA THR A 342 -43.85 37.49 -35.89
C THR A 342 -43.38 38.91 -36.19
N CYS A 343 -42.06 39.11 -36.39
CA CYS A 343 -41.51 40.41 -36.79
C CYS A 343 -42.12 40.88 -38.13
N ARG A 344 -42.20 40.00 -39.14
CA ARG A 344 -42.83 40.33 -40.45
C ARG A 344 -44.32 40.61 -40.33
N SER A 345 -45.03 39.85 -39.50
CA SER A 345 -46.48 39.98 -39.30
C SER A 345 -46.81 41.31 -38.61
N LEU A 346 -46.12 41.65 -37.53
CA LEU A 346 -46.36 42.89 -36.77
C LEU A 346 -45.68 44.13 -37.40
N GLY A 347 -44.65 43.94 -38.24
CA GLY A 347 -43.93 45.04 -38.90
C GLY A 347 -42.84 45.70 -38.02
N TYR A 348 -42.46 45.08 -36.91
CA TYR A 348 -41.43 45.57 -35.99
C TYR A 348 -40.13 44.76 -36.13
N SER A 349 -38.99 45.36 -35.76
CA SER A 349 -37.74 44.61 -35.61
C SER A 349 -37.78 43.73 -34.34
N ARG A 350 -36.91 42.73 -34.26
CA ARG A 350 -36.83 41.87 -33.06
C ARG A 350 -36.43 42.68 -31.82
N GLU A 351 -35.54 43.65 -31.98
CA GLU A 351 -35.05 44.52 -30.91
C GLU A 351 -36.15 45.44 -30.39
N GLU A 352 -37.06 45.88 -31.26
CA GLU A 352 -38.22 46.68 -30.85
C GLU A 352 -39.25 45.83 -30.11
N LEU A 353 -39.48 44.59 -30.57
CA LEU A 353 -40.44 43.68 -29.94
C LEU A 353 -39.93 43.08 -28.62
N ALA A 354 -38.62 43.01 -28.41
CA ALA A 354 -38.05 42.45 -27.19
C ALA A 354 -38.49 43.26 -25.95
N GLY A 355 -39.23 42.61 -25.04
CA GLY A 355 -39.79 43.23 -23.85
C GLY A 355 -41.04 44.09 -24.09
N MET A 356 -41.52 44.21 -25.33
CA MET A 356 -42.75 44.94 -25.63
C MET A 356 -43.96 44.16 -25.06
N SER A 357 -44.86 44.86 -24.37
CA SER A 357 -46.12 44.28 -23.90
C SER A 357 -47.04 43.96 -25.08
N PHE A 358 -47.71 42.80 -25.04
CA PHE A 358 -48.72 42.41 -26.03
C PHE A 358 -49.84 43.46 -26.19
N GLU A 359 -50.10 44.24 -25.15
CA GLU A 359 -51.09 45.33 -25.15
C GLU A 359 -50.78 46.40 -26.21
N SER A 360 -49.49 46.59 -26.55
CA SER A 360 -49.03 47.65 -27.46
C SER A 360 -49.45 47.42 -28.92
N PHE A 361 -49.76 46.17 -29.28
CA PHE A 361 -50.17 45.78 -30.62
C PHE A 361 -51.48 45.00 -30.62
N THR A 362 -52.26 45.08 -29.54
CA THR A 362 -53.58 44.45 -29.42
C THR A 362 -54.64 45.54 -29.31
N VAL A 363 -55.78 45.38 -29.99
CA VAL A 363 -56.89 46.35 -29.87
C VAL A 363 -57.44 46.38 -28.44
N GLU A 364 -57.84 47.56 -27.96
CA GLU A 364 -58.23 47.77 -26.56
C GLU A 364 -59.33 46.81 -26.07
N GLU A 365 -60.28 46.48 -26.96
CA GLU A 365 -61.37 45.54 -26.68
C GLU A 365 -60.89 44.10 -26.42
N ASP A 366 -59.74 43.70 -26.98
CA ASP A 366 -59.20 42.34 -26.88
C ASP A 366 -58.14 42.18 -25.79
N ILE A 367 -57.52 43.26 -25.29
CA ILE A 367 -56.44 43.20 -24.28
C ILE A 367 -56.84 42.32 -23.08
N ARG A 368 -58.02 42.57 -22.51
CA ARG A 368 -58.51 41.82 -21.35
C ARG A 368 -58.76 40.34 -21.68
N ARG A 369 -59.25 40.04 -22.89
CA ARG A 369 -59.48 38.66 -23.35
C ARG A 369 -58.18 37.91 -23.51
N VAL A 370 -57.16 38.52 -24.12
CA VAL A 370 -55.84 37.93 -24.33
C VAL A 370 -55.16 37.66 -22.98
N TYR A 371 -55.19 38.62 -22.07
CA TYR A 371 -54.64 38.45 -20.72
C TYR A 371 -55.33 37.32 -19.93
N GLN A 372 -56.65 37.20 -20.06
CA GLN A 372 -57.40 36.09 -19.46
C GLN A 372 -57.03 34.74 -20.09
N ALA A 373 -56.77 34.70 -21.40
CA ALA A 373 -56.30 33.50 -22.08
C ALA A 373 -54.92 33.08 -21.54
N PHE A 374 -53.96 34.01 -21.45
CA PHE A 374 -52.64 33.74 -20.87
C PHE A 374 -52.75 33.22 -19.43
N ASN A 375 -53.54 33.88 -18.58
CA ASN A 375 -53.75 33.45 -17.20
C ASN A 375 -54.44 32.08 -17.09
N ARG A 376 -55.38 31.77 -17.97
CA ARG A 376 -56.03 30.46 -18.01
C ARG A 376 -55.02 29.36 -18.36
N VAL A 377 -54.17 29.59 -19.35
CA VAL A 377 -53.11 28.63 -19.72
C VAL A 377 -52.14 28.46 -18.55
N TYR A 378 -51.71 29.56 -17.91
CA TYR A 378 -50.81 29.52 -16.75
C TYR A 378 -51.40 28.75 -15.55
N THR A 379 -52.64 29.05 -15.16
CA THR A 379 -53.28 28.43 -13.98
C THR A 379 -53.70 26.99 -14.19
N THR A 380 -54.06 26.61 -15.41
CA THR A 380 -54.57 25.27 -15.71
C THR A 380 -53.54 24.34 -16.35
N GLY A 381 -52.44 24.87 -16.89
CA GLY A 381 -51.47 24.15 -17.70
C GLY A 381 -52.01 23.62 -19.04
N LYS A 382 -53.27 23.95 -19.41
CA LYS A 382 -53.91 23.46 -20.63
C LYS A 382 -53.81 24.50 -21.74
N PRO A 383 -53.45 24.10 -22.97
CA PRO A 383 -53.39 25.02 -24.10
C PRO A 383 -54.79 25.53 -24.47
N ASP A 384 -54.88 26.81 -24.77
CA ASP A 384 -56.09 27.46 -25.27
C ASP A 384 -56.06 27.46 -26.81
N LYS A 385 -56.97 26.70 -27.43
CA LYS A 385 -56.98 26.46 -28.88
C LYS A 385 -58.13 27.20 -29.54
N GLY A 386 -57.88 27.79 -30.71
CA GLY A 386 -58.90 28.50 -31.49
C GLY A 386 -59.26 29.89 -30.95
N PHE A 387 -58.44 30.44 -30.05
CA PHE A 387 -58.56 31.82 -29.60
C PHE A 387 -58.06 32.76 -30.71
N SER A 388 -58.92 33.69 -31.11
CA SER A 388 -58.59 34.74 -32.08
C SER A 388 -58.75 36.11 -31.44
N TRP A 389 -57.84 37.01 -31.78
CA TRP A 389 -57.89 38.41 -31.43
C TRP A 389 -57.31 39.26 -32.56
N VAL A 390 -57.60 40.56 -32.53
CA VAL A 390 -57.12 41.50 -33.54
C VAL A 390 -55.79 42.11 -33.11
N ILE A 391 -54.77 41.93 -33.95
CA ILE A 391 -53.47 42.59 -33.80
C ILE A 391 -53.40 43.86 -34.65
N VAL A 392 -52.73 44.88 -34.13
CA VAL A 392 -52.44 46.15 -34.80
C VAL A 392 -50.99 46.11 -35.27
N ARG A 393 -50.77 46.36 -36.56
CA ARG A 393 -49.41 46.37 -37.13
C ARG A 393 -48.76 47.73 -36.86
N LYS A 394 -47.44 47.79 -37.04
CA LYS A 394 -46.67 49.03 -36.84
C LYS A 394 -47.13 50.19 -37.75
N ASP A 395 -47.62 49.87 -38.94
CA ASP A 395 -48.08 50.81 -39.95
C ASP A 395 -49.55 51.28 -39.77
N GLY A 396 -50.22 50.81 -38.71
CA GLY A 396 -51.65 51.02 -38.46
C GLY A 396 -52.50 49.89 -39.02
#